data_AF-A0A920AF03-F1
#
_entry.id   AF-A0A920AF03-F1
#
_cell.length_a   1.000
_cell.length_b   1.000
_cell.length_c   1.000
_cell.angle_alpha   90.00
_cell.angle_beta   90.00
_cell.angle_gamma   90.00
#
_symmetry.space_group_name_H-M   'P 1'
#
loop_
_entity.id
_entity.type
_entity.pdbx_description
1 polymer ?
#
loop_
_entity_poly.entity_id
_entity_poly.type
_entity_poly.pdbx_seq_one_letter_code
_entity_poly.pdbx_strand_id
1 'polypeptide(L)'
;MVWIKIFFLFLLLYSSIAYSSELNEEEEMYFNFVDLNNDGVISYEEIEQSLNLLFQIIDLNQDNKISQNEINELKGIIESLK
;
A
#
# COMPACT_ATOMS: atom_id res chain seq x y z
N MET A 1 1.32 12.14 42.21
CA MET A 1 2.07 12.20 40.94
C MET A 1 2.74 10.85 40.62
N VAL A 2 1.95 9.78 40.56
CA VAL A 2 2.41 8.39 40.34
C VAL A 2 1.81 7.84 39.03
N TRP A 3 0.59 8.27 38.70
CA TRP A 3 -0.13 7.98 37.47
C TRP A 3 0.62 8.38 36.19
N ILE A 4 1.33 9.51 36.19
CA ILE A 4 2.16 9.96 35.05
C ILE A 4 3.37 9.04 34.82
N LYS A 5 3.97 8.49 35.88
CA LYS A 5 5.09 7.56 35.76
C LYS A 5 4.64 6.18 35.27
N ILE A 6 3.46 5.73 35.68
CA ILE A 6 2.85 4.47 35.21
C ILE A 6 2.45 4.58 33.74
N PHE A 7 1.93 5.74 33.31
CA PHE A 7 1.62 6.01 31.91
C PHE A 7 2.87 5.97 31.01
N PHE A 8 3.96 6.59 31.45
CA PHE A 8 5.25 6.55 30.74
C PHE A 8 5.87 5.14 30.73
N LEU A 9 5.71 4.36 31.81
CA LEU A 9 6.18 2.98 31.87
C LEU A 9 5.42 2.07 30.90
N PHE A 10 4.12 2.33 30.68
CA PHE A 10 3.30 1.61 29.70
C PHE A 10 3.63 2.01 28.26
N LEU A 11 3.94 3.29 28.01
CA LEU A 11 4.40 3.79 26.72
C LEU A 11 5.73 3.15 26.29
N LEU A 12 6.65 2.93 27.23
CA LEU A 12 7.96 2.31 26.98
C LEU A 12 7.87 0.79 26.73
N LEU A 13 6.81 0.14 27.21
CA LEU A 13 6.56 -1.29 27.00
C LEU A 13 5.84 -1.58 25.67
N TYR A 14 5.14 -0.58 25.10
CA TYR A 14 4.52 -0.70 23.77
C TYR A 14 5.56 -0.64 22.64
N SER A 15 6.66 0.12 22.82
CA SER A 15 7.76 0.17 21.83
C SER A 15 8.49 -1.17 21.66
N SER A 16 8.41 -2.08 22.65
CA SER A 16 9.05 -3.39 22.61
C SER A 16 8.22 -4.50 21.91
N ILE A 17 7.05 -4.18 21.35
CA ILE A 17 6.28 -5.12 20.49
C ILE A 17 6.46 -4.77 19.01
N ALA A 18 7.49 -3.99 18.65
CA ALA A 18 7.95 -3.91 17.27
C ALA A 18 8.66 -5.22 16.91
N TYR A 19 7.88 -6.26 16.59
CA TYR A 19 8.35 -7.35 15.74
C TYR A 19 8.76 -6.70 14.41
N SER A 20 10.05 -6.44 14.21
CA SER A 20 10.53 -6.05 12.88
C SER A 20 10.60 -7.32 12.03
N SER A 21 9.45 -7.71 11.47
CA SER A 21 9.47 -8.34 10.16
C SER A 21 9.79 -7.22 9.18
N GLU A 22 11.08 -6.99 8.92
CA GLU A 22 11.49 -6.12 7.81
C GLU A 22 10.76 -6.60 6.56
N LEU A 23 10.14 -5.67 5.84
CA LEU A 23 9.53 -5.96 4.55
C LEU A 23 10.62 -6.46 3.62
N ASN A 24 10.31 -7.47 2.81
CA ASN A 24 11.20 -7.83 1.71
C ASN A 24 11.13 -6.75 0.60
N GLU A 25 12.06 -6.79 -0.35
CA GLU A 25 12.16 -5.77 -1.41
C GLU A 25 10.85 -5.59 -2.20
N GLU A 26 10.09 -6.67 -2.41
CA GLU A 26 8.81 -6.64 -3.12
C GLU A 26 7.72 -5.96 -2.28
N GLU A 27 7.63 -6.32 -1.00
CA GLU A 27 6.71 -5.71 -0.04
C GLU A 27 7.01 -4.22 0.17
N GLU A 28 8.28 -3.84 0.22
CA GLU A 28 8.71 -2.44 0.32
C GLU A 28 8.33 -1.66 -0.94
N MET A 29 8.50 -2.26 -2.13
CA MET A 29 8.07 -1.66 -3.39
C MET A 29 6.55 -1.45 -3.43
N TYR A 30 5.76 -2.45 -3.00
CA TYR A 30 4.30 -2.30 -2.94
C TYR A 30 3.87 -1.26 -1.91
N PHE A 31 4.53 -1.22 -0.76
CA PHE A 31 4.25 -0.23 0.27
C PHE A 31 4.48 1.19 -0.25
N ASN A 32 5.65 1.44 -0.83
CA ASN A 32 6.02 2.74 -1.40
C ASN A 32 5.15 3.13 -2.61
N PHE A 33 4.56 2.15 -3.32
CA PHE A 33 3.62 2.44 -4.39
C PHE A 33 2.28 3.00 -3.86
N VAL A 34 1.86 2.57 -2.68
CA VAL A 34 0.58 2.99 -2.08
C VAL A 34 0.76 4.20 -1.15
N ASP A 35 1.89 4.32 -0.46
CA ASP A 35 2.25 5.46 0.38
C ASP A 35 2.62 6.68 -0.49
N LEU A 36 1.60 7.35 -1.03
CA LEU A 36 1.76 8.46 -1.97
C LEU A 36 2.47 9.66 -1.34
N ASN A 37 2.25 9.88 -0.04
CA ASN A 37 2.82 11.01 0.68
C ASN A 37 4.20 10.69 1.33
N ASN A 38 4.61 9.42 1.36
CA ASN A 38 5.85 8.90 1.94
C ASN A 38 6.01 9.19 3.45
N ASP A 39 4.92 9.15 4.21
CA ASP A 39 4.94 9.35 5.67
C ASP A 39 5.14 8.04 6.45
N GLY A 40 5.24 6.91 5.75
CA GLY A 40 5.43 5.59 6.34
C GLY A 40 4.13 4.99 6.88
N VAL A 41 2.96 5.55 6.53
CA VAL A 41 1.64 5.04 6.89
C VAL A 41 0.71 5.11 5.68
N ILE A 42 0.05 4.00 5.38
CA ILE A 42 -0.97 4.00 4.33
C ILE A 42 -2.31 4.48 4.90
N SER A 43 -2.77 5.64 4.46
CA SER A 43 -4.11 6.17 4.76
C SER A 43 -5.18 5.54 3.86
N TYR A 44 -6.46 5.70 4.25
CA TYR A 44 -7.58 5.21 3.44
C TYR A 44 -7.66 5.95 2.09
N GLU A 45 -7.42 7.26 2.13
CA GLU A 45 -7.43 8.14 0.97
C GLU A 45 -6.35 7.75 -0.05
N GLU A 46 -5.19 7.30 0.42
CA GLU A 46 -4.11 6.81 -0.44
C GLU A 46 -4.44 5.46 -1.10
N ILE A 47 -5.12 4.57 -0.37
CA ILE A 47 -5.65 3.33 -0.96
C ILE A 47 -6.67 3.66 -2.06
N GLU A 48 -7.61 4.57 -1.79
CA GLU A 48 -8.63 4.97 -2.76
C GLU A 48 -7.99 5.58 -4.02
N GLN A 49 -7.02 6.48 -3.86
CA GLN A 49 -6.29 7.07 -4.98
C GLN A 49 -5.50 6.02 -5.77
N SER A 50 -4.77 5.14 -5.08
CA SER A 50 -3.98 4.08 -5.70
C SER A 50 -4.86 3.10 -6.49
N LEU A 51 -6.02 2.72 -5.93
CA LEU A 51 -6.99 1.87 -6.61
C LEU A 51 -7.60 2.57 -7.83
N ASN A 52 -7.91 3.86 -7.73
CA ASN A 52 -8.45 4.63 -8.86
C ASN A 52 -7.44 4.76 -10.00
N LEU A 53 -6.15 4.95 -9.70
CA LEU A 53 -5.08 4.98 -10.69
C LEU A 53 -4.92 3.61 -11.35
N LEU A 54 -4.87 2.55 -10.55
CA LEU A 54 -4.78 1.18 -11.06
C LEU A 54 -5.96 0.83 -11.96
N PHE A 55 -7.17 1.22 -11.55
CA PHE A 55 -8.39 1.00 -12.32
C PHE A 55 -8.31 1.67 -13.69
N GLN A 56 -7.90 2.94 -13.76
CA GLN A 56 -7.74 3.68 -15.02
C GLN A 56 -6.68 3.08 -15.96
N ILE A 57 -5.66 2.41 -15.41
CA ILE A 57 -4.64 1.72 -16.21
C ILE A 57 -5.19 0.43 -16.81
N ILE A 58 -6.07 -0.26 -16.10
CA ILE A 58 -6.63 -1.56 -16.52
C ILE A 58 -7.87 -1.38 -17.40
N ASP A 59 -8.71 -0.38 -17.11
CA ASP A 59 -9.91 -0.03 -17.89
C ASP A 59 -9.50 0.67 -19.19
N LEU A 60 -9.01 -0.12 -20.14
CA LEU A 60 -8.49 0.35 -21.42
C LEU A 60 -9.58 0.99 -22.27
N ASN A 61 -10.82 0.51 -22.16
CA ASN A 61 -11.93 0.99 -22.96
C ASN A 61 -12.75 2.13 -22.29
N GLN A 62 -12.42 2.47 -21.04
CA GLN A 62 -13.05 3.52 -20.23
C GLN A 62 -14.54 3.32 -20.01
N ASP A 63 -15.00 2.06 -19.92
CA ASP A 63 -16.40 1.72 -19.69
C ASP A 63 -16.77 1.63 -18.19
N ASN A 64 -15.81 1.94 -17.31
CA ASN A 64 -15.90 1.82 -15.86
C ASN A 64 -16.10 0.39 -15.38
N LYS A 65 -15.63 -0.60 -16.13
CA LYS A 65 -15.56 -2.00 -15.73
C LYS A 65 -14.22 -2.57 -16.16
N ILE A 66 -13.85 -3.66 -15.50
CA ILE A 66 -12.68 -4.45 -15.90
C ILE A 66 -13.19 -5.77 -16.43
N SER A 67 -12.99 -5.99 -17.72
CA SER A 67 -13.29 -7.24 -18.40
C SER A 67 -12.09 -8.19 -18.39
N GLN A 68 -12.35 -9.49 -18.57
CA GLN A 68 -11.25 -10.47 -18.69
C GLN A 68 -10.37 -10.20 -19.92
N ASN A 69 -10.93 -9.60 -20.97
CA ASN A 69 -10.20 -9.26 -22.18
C ASN A 69 -9.15 -8.18 -21.90
N GLU A 70 -9.51 -7.15 -21.13
CA GLU A 70 -8.58 -6.06 -20.77
C GLU A 70 -7.41 -6.55 -19.93
N ILE A 71 -7.64 -7.51 -19.02
CA ILE A 71 -6.56 -8.17 -18.28
C ILE A 71 -5.62 -8.95 -19.21
N ASN A 72 -6.18 -9.65 -20.20
CA ASN A 72 -5.37 -10.40 -21.17
C ASN A 72 -4.56 -9.46 -22.09
N GLU A 73 -5.16 -8.34 -22.51
CA GLU A 73 -4.48 -7.32 -23.31
C GLU A 73 -3.35 -6.67 -22.51
N LEU A 74 -3.60 -6.27 -21.26
CA LEU A 74 -2.58 -5.74 -20.36
C LEU A 74 -1.42 -6.72 -20.17
N LYS A 75 -1.73 -8.02 -19.97
CA LYS A 75 -0.71 -9.06 -19.88
C LYS A 75 0.13 -9.15 -21.16
N GLY A 76 -0.50 -9.11 -22.34
CA GLY A 76 0.21 -9.13 -23.62
C GLY A 76 1.12 -7.92 -23.81
N ILE A 77 0.68 -6.74 -23.39
CA ILE A 77 1.51 -5.51 -23.41
C ILE A 77 2.72 -5.67 -22.50
N ILE A 78 2.55 -6.13 -21.26
CA ILE A 78 3.65 -6.33 -20.30
C ILE A 78 4.64 -7.38 -20.81
N GLU A 79 4.17 -8.47 -21.40
CA GLU A 79 5.03 -9.50 -22.00
C GLU A 79 5.82 -8.95 -23.19
N SER A 80 5.26 -8.03 -23.99
CA SER A 80 5.96 -7.40 -25.11
C SER A 80 7.05 -6.40 -24.71
N LEU A 81 7.02 -5.92 -23.46
CA LEU A 81 7.98 -4.96 -22.91
C LEU A 81 9.18 -5.62 -22.21
N LYS A 82 9.15 -6.96 -22.04
CA LYS A 82 10.28 -7.75 -21.54
C LYS A 82 11.22 -8.16 -22.66
#